data_AF-A0A4R1WKI8-F1
#
_entry.id   AF-A0A4R1WKI8-F1
#
_cell.length_a   1.000
_cell.length_b   1.000
_cell.length_c   1.000
_cell.angle_alpha   90.00
_cell.angle_beta   90.00
_cell.angle_gamma   90.00
#
_symmetry.space_group_name_H-M   'P 1'
#
loop_
_entity.id
_entity.type
_entity.pdbx_description
1 polymer ?
#
loop_
_entity_poly.entity_id
_entity_poly.type
_entity_poly.pdbx_seq_one_letter_code
_entity_poly.pdbx_strand_id
1 'polypeptide(L)' 'MGHSHAHPRDHEPDPEVLPLGKAEEPFYVRVRGTDGNRSQAGYLGAAIDPKGPQLDVVGDADPWADLWFYTNPIWILPKK' A
#
# COMPACT_ATOMS: atom_id res chain seq x y z
N MET A 1 -12.27 45.87 12.11
CA MET A 1 -12.01 44.60 12.81
C MET A 1 -12.40 43.47 11.88
N GLY A 2 -11.43 42.89 11.18
CA GLY A 2 -11.65 41.73 10.31
C GLY A 2 -10.67 40.66 10.75
N HIS A 3 -11.17 39.67 11.49
CA HIS A 3 -10.38 38.49 11.84
C HIS A 3 -10.55 37.48 10.71
N SER A 4 -9.54 37.40 9.84
CA SER A 4 -9.39 36.33 8.86
C SER A 4 -9.18 35.01 9.62
N HIS A 5 -10.16 34.11 9.55
CA HIS A 5 -9.97 32.71 9.92
C HIS A 5 -9.21 32.04 8.76
N ALA A 6 -7.88 32.01 8.85
CA ALA A 6 -7.10 31.11 8.03
C ALA A 6 -7.36 29.68 8.52
N HIS A 7 -7.95 28.85 7.67
CA HIS A 7 -8.05 27.41 7.88
C HIS A 7 -6.61 26.86 8.02
N PRO A 8 -6.29 26.06 9.05
CA PRO A 8 -5.01 25.37 9.08
C PRO A 8 -4.94 24.53 7.81
N ARG A 9 -3.88 24.70 7.01
CA ARG A 9 -3.64 23.76 5.91
C ARG A 9 -3.49 22.40 6.56
N ASP A 10 -4.45 21.52 6.31
CA ASP A 10 -4.43 20.14 6.74
C ASP A 10 -3.04 19.58 6.42
N HIS A 11 -2.44 18.97 7.44
CA HIS A 11 -1.16 18.30 7.33
C HIS A 11 -1.38 17.19 6.31
N GLU A 12 -0.98 17.41 5.05
CA GLU A 12 -0.86 16.31 4.10
C GLU A 12 0.06 15.30 4.78
N PRO A 13 -0.42 14.07 5.07
CA PRO A 13 0.44 13.09 5.70
C PRO A 13 1.64 12.92 4.78
N ASP A 14 2.85 12.95 5.35
CA ASP A 14 4.05 12.61 4.59
C ASP A 14 3.76 11.30 3.84
N PRO A 15 4.08 11.19 2.54
CA PRO A 15 3.86 9.96 1.81
C PRO A 15 4.51 8.84 2.62
N GLU A 16 3.74 7.79 2.91
CA GLU A 16 4.20 6.70 3.76
C GLU A 16 5.39 6.01 3.06
N VAL A 17 6.61 6.40 3.42
CA VAL A 17 7.84 5.84 2.86
C VAL A 17 8.11 4.52 3.58
N LEU A 18 8.02 3.40 2.85
CA LEU A 18 8.44 2.09 3.34
C LEU A 18 9.97 1.99 3.28
N PRO A 19 10.69 1.94 4.42
CA PRO A 19 12.16 1.94 4.43
C PRO A 19 12.71 0.54 4.15
N LEU A 20 12.72 0.12 2.89
CA LEU A 20 13.15 -1.23 2.46
C LEU A 20 14.66 -1.48 2.58
N GLY A 21 15.47 -0.46 2.88
CA GLY A 21 16.93 -0.57 2.96
C GLY A 21 17.62 -0.62 1.60
N LYS A 22 18.89 -1.04 1.59
CA LYS A 22 19.69 -1.20 0.37
C LYS A 22 19.48 -2.60 -0.21
N ALA A 23 19.36 -2.70 -1.53
CA ALA A 23 19.37 -3.98 -2.23
C ALA A 23 20.79 -4.56 -2.25
N GLU A 24 20.99 -5.73 -1.62
CA GLU A 24 22.27 -6.45 -1.60
C GLU A 24 22.40 -7.44 -2.78
N GLU A 25 21.28 -7.93 -3.29
CA GLU A 25 21.20 -8.83 -4.45
C GLU A 25 20.10 -8.40 -5.43
N PRO A 26 20.11 -8.86 -6.70
CA PRO A 26 19.02 -8.61 -7.64
C PRO A 26 17.72 -9.29 -7.20
N PHE A 27 16.60 -8.56 -7.23
CA PHE A 27 15.28 -9.13 -6.93
C PHE A 27 14.16 -8.41 -7.67
N TYR A 28 12.98 -9.04 -7.61
CA TYR A 28 11.73 -8.51 -8.13
C TYR A 28 10.92 -7.87 -7.00
N VAL A 29 10.37 -6.68 -7.24
CA VAL A 29 9.40 -6.04 -6.33
C VAL A 29 8.11 -5.67 -7.06
N ARG A 30 6.99 -5.88 -6.36
CA ARG A 30 5.66 -5.40 -6.75
C ARG A 30 4.94 -4.96 -5.50
N VAL A 31 4.45 -3.73 -5.49
CA VAL A 31 3.60 -3.23 -4.41
C VAL A 31 2.16 -3.58 -4.75
N ARG A 32 1.46 -4.09 -3.74
CA ARG A 32 0.03 -4.37 -3.78
C ARG A 32 -0.63 -3.62 -2.64
N GLY A 33 -1.87 -3.19 -2.83
CA GLY A 33 -2.64 -2.48 -1.82
C GLY A 33 -4.12 -2.81 -1.92
N THR A 34 -4.86 -2.40 -0.89
CA THR A 34 -6.31 -2.52 -0.80
C THR A 34 -6.87 -1.23 -0.18
N ASP A 35 -8.13 -0.92 -0.45
CA ASP A 35 -8.88 0.12 0.27
C ASP A 35 -9.10 -0.20 1.76
N GLY A 36 -8.85 -1.44 2.19
CA GLY A 36 -8.93 -1.88 3.58
C GLY A 36 -10.34 -2.34 4.01
N ASN A 37 -11.32 -2.37 3.12
CA ASN A 37 -12.65 -2.92 3.42
C ASN A 37 -12.58 -4.42 3.73
N ARG A 38 -11.69 -5.12 3.03
CA ARG A 38 -11.44 -6.54 3.19
C ARG A 38 -9.96 -6.79 3.33
N SER A 39 -9.59 -7.47 4.40
CA SER A 39 -8.19 -7.79 4.67
C SER A 39 -8.03 -9.20 5.20
N GLN A 40 -6.87 -9.76 4.94
CA GLN A 40 -6.43 -11.04 5.47
C GLN A 40 -4.94 -10.95 5.82
N ALA A 41 -4.43 -11.98 6.50
CA ALA A 41 -3.00 -12.15 6.59
C ALA A 41 -2.37 -12.24 5.19
N GLY A 42 -1.28 -11.50 4.97
CA GLY A 42 -0.52 -11.56 3.74
C GLY A 42 0.09 -12.95 3.49
N TYR A 43 0.68 -13.14 2.30
CA TYR A 43 1.14 -14.45 1.85
C TYR A 43 2.15 -15.11 2.80
N LEU A 44 2.99 -14.31 3.47
CA LEU A 44 3.97 -14.76 4.46
C LEU A 44 3.45 -14.74 5.91
N GLY A 45 2.15 -14.52 6.11
CA GLY A 45 1.48 -14.56 7.41
C GLY A 45 1.32 -13.19 8.09
N ALA A 46 0.48 -13.16 9.13
CA ALA A 46 0.06 -11.93 9.82
C ALA A 46 1.19 -11.24 10.60
N ALA A 47 2.25 -11.97 10.95
CA ALA A 47 3.43 -11.38 11.59
C ALA A 47 4.21 -10.45 10.65
N ILE A 48 4.11 -10.68 9.34
CA ILE A 48 4.75 -9.87 8.30
C ILE A 48 3.77 -8.83 7.75
N ASP A 49 2.55 -9.26 7.44
CA ASP A 49 1.50 -8.43 6.87
C ASP A 49 0.15 -8.84 7.48
N PRO A 50 -0.32 -8.20 8.57
CA PRO A 50 -1.58 -8.55 9.21
C PRO A 50 -2.82 -8.05 8.44
N LYS A 51 -2.65 -7.14 7.47
CA LYS A 51 -3.75 -6.46 6.77
C LYS A 51 -3.54 -6.42 5.26
N GLY A 52 -3.12 -7.54 4.69
CA GLY A 52 -2.95 -7.69 3.27
C GLY A 52 -4.30 -7.75 2.53
N PRO A 53 -4.32 -7.51 1.21
CA PRO A 53 -5.52 -7.65 0.39
C PRO A 53 -6.14 -9.05 0.49
N GLN A 54 -7.45 -9.12 0.73
CA GLN A 54 -8.18 -10.38 0.83
C GLN A 54 -8.60 -10.92 -0.53
N LEU A 55 -8.27 -12.18 -0.84
CA LEU A 55 -8.68 -12.85 -2.07
C LEU A 55 -10.20 -12.80 -2.26
N ASP A 56 -10.61 -12.53 -3.50
CA ASP A 56 -12.02 -12.48 -3.87
C ASP A 56 -12.69 -13.86 -3.68
N VAL A 57 -13.96 -13.83 -3.29
CA VAL A 57 -14.80 -15.01 -3.28
C VAL A 57 -15.24 -15.30 -4.72
N VAL A 58 -15.08 -16.55 -5.15
CA VAL A 58 -15.43 -16.95 -6.53
C VAL A 58 -16.92 -16.68 -6.78
N GLY A 59 -17.21 -15.81 -7.75
CA GLY A 59 -18.58 -15.43 -8.15
C GLY A 59 -19.19 -14.27 -7.35
N ASP A 60 -18.45 -13.68 -6.41
CA ASP A 60 -18.91 -12.60 -5.52
C ASP A 60 -17.83 -11.52 -5.36
N ALA A 61 -17.23 -11.12 -6.49
CA ALA A 61 -16.27 -10.02 -6.54
C ALA A 61 -17.01 -8.70 -6.79
N ASP A 62 -16.84 -7.70 -5.92
CA ASP A 62 -17.37 -6.36 -6.13
C ASP A 62 -16.23 -5.37 -6.40
N PRO A 63 -16.04 -4.90 -7.65
CA PRO A 63 -14.92 -4.04 -8.01
C PRO A 63 -14.98 -2.65 -7.34
N TRP A 64 -16.09 -2.26 -6.73
CA TRP A 64 -16.25 -0.98 -6.04
C TRP A 64 -16.02 -1.10 -4.54
N ALA A 65 -16.36 -2.24 -3.94
CA ALA A 65 -16.17 -2.50 -2.51
C ALA A 65 -14.83 -3.16 -2.19
N ASP A 66 -14.26 -3.87 -3.18
CA ASP A 66 -13.02 -4.64 -3.06
C ASP A 66 -11.97 -4.01 -3.97
N LEU A 67 -11.53 -2.78 -3.67
CA LEU A 67 -10.54 -2.14 -4.52
C LEU A 67 -9.16 -2.74 -4.27
N TRP A 68 -8.59 -3.34 -5.32
CA TRP A 68 -7.22 -3.79 -5.35
C TRP A 68 -6.33 -2.85 -6.15
N PHE A 69 -5.17 -2.55 -5.61
CA PHE A 69 -4.12 -1.84 -6.31
C PHE A 69 -2.95 -2.78 -6.59
N TYR A 70 -2.43 -2.72 -7.80
CA TYR A 70 -1.22 -3.40 -8.20
C TYR A 70 -0.30 -2.46 -8.97
N THR A 71 0.96 -2.36 -8.53
CA THR A 71 1.98 -1.75 -9.38
C THR A 71 2.39 -2.70 -10.49
N ASN A 72 2.97 -2.13 -11.55
CA ASN A 72 3.76 -2.92 -12.46
C ASN A 72 4.95 -3.54 -11.72
N PRO A 73 5.41 -4.72 -12.16
CA PRO A 73 6.66 -5.30 -11.70
C PRO A 73 7.84 -4.37 -11.92
N ILE A 74 8.74 -4.27 -10.94
CA ILE A 74 10.00 -3.54 -11.07
C ILE A 74 11.15 -4.50 -10.76
N TRP A 75 12.15 -4.52 -11.62
CA TRP A 75 13.40 -5.24 -11.37
C TRP A 75 14.39 -4.33 -10.64
N ILE A 76 14.87 -4.78 -9.49
CA ILE A 76 15.83 -4.04 -8.67
C ILE A 76 17.21 -4.67 -8.82
N LEU A 77 18.21 -3.85 -9.13
CA LEU A 77 19.62 -4.23 -9.22
C LEU A 77 20.42 -3.48 -8.14
N PRO A 78 21.39 -4.12 -7.47
CA PRO A 78 22.31 -3.43 -6.59
C PRO A 78 23.05 -2.31 -7.32
N LYS A 79 23.28 -1.20 -6.62
CA LYS A 79 24.11 -0.11 -7.14
C LYS A 79 25.58 -0.56 -7.12
N LYS A 80 26.31 -0.29 -8.20
CA LYS A 80 27.77 -0.49 -8.26
C LYS A 80 28.51 0.47 -7.33
#